data_AF-A0A3D4MB27-F1
#
_entry.id   AF-A0A3D4MB27-F1
#
_cell.length_a   1.000
_cell.length_b   1.000
_cell.length_c   1.000
_cell.angle_alpha   90.00
_cell.angle_beta   90.00
_cell.angle_gamma   90.00
#
_symmetry.space_group_name_H-M   'P 1'
#
loop_
_entity.id
_entity.type
_entity.pdbx_description
1 polymer ?
#
loop_
_entity_poly.entity_id
_entity_poly.type
_entity_poly.pdbx_seq_one_letter_code
_entity_poly.pdbx_strand_id
1 'polypeptide(L)'
;MTTVDTQEKLKEEAKAIQAKLETLIKEEDIKQRIARTVCIYAGMITETLLEYEEPDVVMEQAFHRIADLLRAEPAAGEDDRGLMPLAYDIDHDTELGRHLARGVAKKLPKGLDDVHEIAIALIIKDFPVWEEQGYGRDETLRLLIETVIMALTFEMATQDFCDLLIEEFIADGHSPAEGIVAIAAAAGYYMTAADMKMALPEDAELQITNVMVRESLRHETPGIKNWKTLAAANDAENHDIPEYLGKLRPQVEEFFELIGLENPLGRAVAVAKAVGRMVAVITVEDVGQIHPSIAKSLAKTGMILGARHRDEAPA
;
A
#
# COMPACT_ATOMS: atom_id res chain seq x y z
N MET A 1 12.05 -28.57 17.41
CA MET A 1 12.36 -29.36 16.20
C MET A 1 11.09 -29.49 15.39
N THR A 2 11.04 -28.94 14.18
CA THR A 2 9.93 -29.16 13.23
C THR A 2 9.92 -30.62 12.80
N THR A 3 8.75 -31.27 12.77
CA THR A 3 8.63 -32.65 12.30
C THR A 3 8.91 -32.74 10.80
N VAL A 4 9.30 -33.92 10.30
CA VAL A 4 9.52 -34.16 8.87
C VAL A 4 8.28 -33.77 8.05
N ASP A 5 7.10 -34.15 8.52
CA ASP A 5 5.81 -33.79 7.94
C ASP A 5 5.60 -32.26 7.84
N THR A 6 6.09 -31.50 8.82
CA THR A 6 6.00 -30.02 8.79
C THR A 6 6.88 -29.47 7.67
N GLN A 7 8.11 -29.97 7.51
CA GLN A 7 9.02 -29.50 6.47
C GLN A 7 8.55 -29.85 5.06
N GLU A 8 7.92 -31.01 4.88
CA GLU A 8 7.33 -31.39 3.60
C GLU A 8 6.18 -30.44 3.23
N LYS A 9 5.31 -30.12 4.20
CA LYS A 9 4.20 -29.19 3.99
C LYS A 9 4.66 -27.77 3.64
N LEU A 10 5.71 -27.27 4.28
CA LEU A 10 6.30 -25.97 3.92
C LEU A 10 6.80 -25.95 2.47
N LYS A 11 7.45 -27.03 2.04
CA LYS A 11 7.93 -27.16 0.65
C LYS A 11 6.78 -27.23 -0.35
N GLU A 12 5.68 -27.91 -0.01
CA GLU A 12 4.49 -27.98 -0.86
C GLU A 12 3.85 -26.61 -1.04
N GLU A 13 3.65 -25.86 0.05
CA GLU A 13 3.08 -24.51 -0.04
C GLU A 13 4.02 -23.53 -0.75
N ALA A 14 5.35 -23.61 -0.54
CA ALA A 14 6.32 -22.81 -1.29
C ALA A 14 6.23 -23.06 -2.81
N LYS A 15 6.07 -24.32 -3.24
CA LYS A 15 5.86 -24.65 -4.66
C LYS A 15 4.52 -24.14 -5.17
N ALA A 16 3.46 -24.24 -4.37
CA ALA A 16 2.14 -23.75 -4.73
C ALA A 16 2.14 -22.21 -4.90
N ILE A 17 2.88 -21.50 -4.05
CA ILE A 17 3.10 -20.06 -4.17
C ILE A 17 3.80 -19.75 -5.50
N GLN A 18 4.90 -20.43 -5.81
CA GLN A 18 5.63 -20.21 -7.08
C GLN A 18 4.75 -20.43 -8.30
N ALA A 19 4.01 -21.54 -8.34
CA ALA A 19 3.07 -21.80 -9.43
C ALA A 19 2.00 -20.70 -9.55
N LYS A 20 1.53 -20.16 -8.41
CA LYS A 20 0.58 -19.04 -8.42
C LYS A 20 1.22 -17.74 -8.92
N LEU A 21 2.46 -17.44 -8.54
CA LEU A 21 3.18 -16.27 -9.05
C LEU A 21 3.35 -16.33 -10.58
N GLU A 22 3.70 -17.49 -11.12
CA GLU A 22 3.78 -17.70 -12.57
C GLU A 22 2.44 -17.43 -13.30
N THR A 23 1.30 -17.63 -12.64
CA THR A 23 -0.02 -17.32 -13.22
C THR A 23 -0.41 -15.84 -13.09
N LEU A 24 0.08 -15.16 -12.04
CA LEU A 24 -0.24 -13.77 -11.73
C LEU A 24 0.64 -12.79 -12.52
N ILE A 25 1.91 -13.13 -12.69
CA ILE A 25 2.93 -12.31 -13.32
C ILE A 25 3.09 -12.78 -14.77
N LYS A 26 2.49 -12.03 -15.70
CA LYS A 26 2.41 -12.37 -17.13
C LYS A 26 3.32 -11.49 -17.98
N GLU A 27 4.02 -10.55 -17.35
CA GLU A 27 4.91 -9.59 -17.96
C GLU A 27 6.03 -10.34 -18.70
N GLU A 28 6.20 -10.04 -19.99
CA GLU A 28 7.29 -10.59 -20.81
C GLU A 28 8.62 -9.91 -20.47
N ASP A 29 8.57 -8.66 -20.02
CA ASP A 29 9.73 -7.90 -19.58
C ASP A 29 10.26 -8.44 -18.23
N ILE A 30 11.53 -8.81 -18.24
CA ILE A 30 12.18 -9.46 -17.10
C ILE A 30 12.33 -8.52 -15.90
N LYS A 31 12.55 -7.23 -16.16
CA LYS A 31 12.70 -6.20 -15.12
C LYS A 31 11.38 -6.05 -14.37
N GLN A 32 10.28 -5.88 -15.09
CA GLN A 32 8.93 -5.78 -14.51
C GLN A 32 8.57 -7.05 -13.74
N ARG A 33 8.89 -8.22 -14.28
CA ARG A 33 8.66 -9.51 -13.61
C ARG A 33 9.42 -9.61 -12.28
N ILE A 34 10.69 -9.23 -12.24
CA ILE A 34 11.50 -9.22 -11.03
C ILE A 34 10.89 -8.24 -10.01
N ALA A 35 10.66 -6.99 -10.42
CA ALA A 35 10.16 -5.97 -9.52
C ALA A 35 8.81 -6.35 -8.88
N ARG A 36 7.89 -6.86 -9.70
CA ARG A 36 6.59 -7.37 -9.26
C ARG A 36 6.71 -8.56 -8.32
N THR A 37 7.59 -9.51 -8.62
CA THR A 37 7.83 -10.67 -7.75
C THR A 37 8.38 -10.23 -6.39
N VAL A 38 9.35 -9.30 -6.38
CA VAL A 38 9.92 -8.72 -5.16
C VAL A 38 8.85 -7.99 -4.35
N CYS A 39 7.96 -7.23 -4.99
CA CYS A 39 6.86 -6.56 -4.29
C CYS A 39 5.89 -7.55 -3.65
N ILE A 40 5.62 -8.68 -4.29
CA ILE A 40 4.78 -9.73 -3.71
C ILE A 40 5.48 -10.40 -2.51
N TYR A 41 6.79 -10.66 -2.59
CA TYR A 41 7.56 -11.15 -1.44
C TYR A 41 7.61 -10.14 -0.31
N ALA A 42 7.80 -8.86 -0.62
CA ALA A 42 7.73 -7.78 0.34
C ALA A 42 6.38 -7.78 1.05
N GLY A 43 5.27 -7.87 0.30
CA GLY A 43 3.93 -8.00 0.87
C GLY A 43 3.78 -9.20 1.81
N MET A 44 4.34 -10.36 1.46
CA MET A 44 4.31 -11.52 2.36
C MET A 44 5.06 -11.22 3.67
N ILE A 45 6.25 -10.62 3.61
CA ILE A 45 7.02 -10.22 4.80
C ILE A 45 6.26 -9.18 5.61
N THR A 46 5.74 -8.11 4.98
CA THR A 46 4.92 -7.08 5.62
C THR A 46 3.75 -7.68 6.39
N GLU A 47 3.03 -8.66 5.83
CA GLU A 47 1.93 -9.32 6.55
C GLU A 47 2.40 -10.02 7.82
N THR A 48 3.58 -10.66 7.79
CA THR A 48 4.13 -11.30 8.99
C THR A 48 4.60 -10.28 10.03
N LEU A 49 5.11 -9.12 9.58
CA LEU A 49 5.60 -8.07 10.48
C LEU A 49 4.48 -7.40 11.27
N LEU A 50 3.28 -7.28 10.67
CA LEU A 50 2.11 -6.68 11.31
C LEU A 50 1.54 -7.49 12.51
N GLU A 51 2.02 -8.71 12.75
CA GLU A 51 1.66 -9.47 13.97
C GLU A 51 2.45 -9.05 15.21
N TYR A 52 3.56 -8.32 15.04
CA TYR A 52 4.43 -7.95 16.15
C TYR A 52 4.12 -6.54 16.67
N GLU A 53 4.29 -6.35 17.99
CA GLU A 53 4.14 -5.03 18.63
C GLU A 53 5.23 -4.04 18.20
N GLU A 54 6.45 -4.55 17.98
CA GLU A 54 7.63 -3.79 17.51
C GLU A 54 8.05 -4.31 16.12
N PRO A 55 7.29 -3.98 15.05
CA PRO A 55 7.53 -4.50 13.71
C PRO A 55 8.88 -4.06 13.13
N ASP A 56 9.42 -2.91 13.56
CA ASP A 56 10.71 -2.36 13.16
C ASP A 56 11.89 -3.24 13.59
N VAL A 57 11.90 -3.70 14.84
CA VAL A 57 12.95 -4.57 15.38
C VAL A 57 12.97 -5.91 14.64
N VAL A 58 11.80 -6.50 14.40
CA VAL A 58 11.68 -7.78 13.70
C VAL A 58 12.03 -7.63 12.22
N MET A 59 11.66 -6.50 11.61
CA MET A 59 12.03 -6.16 10.23
C MET A 59 13.55 -6.10 10.05
N GLU A 60 14.27 -5.39 10.94
CA GLU A 60 15.73 -5.28 10.90
C GLU A 60 16.39 -6.67 11.00
N GLN A 61 15.91 -7.52 11.93
CA GLN A 61 16.39 -8.89 12.06
C GLN A 61 16.14 -9.75 10.82
N ALA A 62 14.96 -9.62 10.20
CA ALA A 62 14.62 -10.33 8.98
C ALA A 62 15.54 -9.91 7.82
N PHE A 63 15.80 -8.61 7.66
CA PHE A 63 16.69 -8.10 6.62
C PHE A 63 18.13 -8.53 6.83
N HIS A 64 18.66 -8.46 8.05
CA HIS A 64 20.00 -8.98 8.36
C HIS A 64 20.10 -10.47 8.03
N ARG A 65 19.11 -11.27 8.40
CA ARG A 65 19.08 -12.70 8.08
C ARG A 65 19.05 -12.95 6.57
N ILE A 66 18.25 -12.20 5.82
CA ILE A 66 18.17 -12.33 4.36
C ILE A 66 19.51 -11.94 3.73
N ALA A 67 20.10 -10.82 4.14
CA ALA A 67 21.40 -10.34 3.69
C ALA A 67 22.51 -11.38 3.95
N ASP A 68 22.57 -11.96 5.15
CA ASP A 68 23.52 -13.00 5.53
C ASP A 68 23.37 -14.27 4.66
N LEU A 69 22.13 -14.71 4.44
CA LEU A 69 21.85 -15.89 3.62
C LEU A 69 22.21 -15.65 2.14
N LEU A 70 21.94 -14.44 1.64
CA LEU A 70 22.32 -14.02 0.29
C LEU A 70 23.82 -13.71 0.16
N ARG A 71 24.52 -13.44 1.26
CA ARG A 71 25.90 -12.91 1.28
C ARG A 71 26.02 -11.63 0.47
N ALA A 72 25.07 -10.73 0.64
CA ALA A 72 25.00 -9.46 -0.07
C ALA A 72 24.49 -8.36 0.88
N GLU A 73 24.98 -7.14 0.66
CA GLU A 73 24.45 -5.93 1.29
C GLU A 73 23.54 -5.20 0.31
N PRO A 74 22.51 -4.47 0.77
CA PRO A 74 21.68 -3.68 -0.13
C PRO A 74 22.52 -2.60 -0.83
N ALA A 75 22.25 -2.38 -2.11
CA ALA A 75 22.90 -1.32 -2.88
C ALA A 75 22.66 0.06 -2.25
N ALA A 76 23.68 0.92 -2.24
CA ALA A 76 23.58 2.29 -1.72
C ALA A 76 23.22 3.29 -2.84
N GLY A 77 22.59 4.41 -2.47
CA GLY A 77 22.34 5.52 -3.39
C GLY A 77 20.99 5.44 -4.12
N GLU A 78 20.90 6.07 -5.29
CA GLU A 78 19.67 6.12 -6.11
C GLU A 78 19.50 4.85 -6.95
N ASP A 79 18.26 4.57 -7.39
CA ASP A 79 17.94 3.41 -8.20
C ASP A 79 18.27 3.68 -9.68
N ASP A 80 19.54 3.50 -10.04
CA ASP A 80 20.06 3.76 -11.38
C ASP A 80 19.35 2.96 -12.49
N ARG A 81 18.78 1.79 -12.13
CA ARG A 81 18.10 0.91 -13.09
C ARG A 81 16.61 1.16 -13.17
N GLY A 82 16.04 1.98 -12.28
CA GLY A 82 14.61 2.21 -12.17
C GLY A 82 13.82 0.92 -11.89
N LEU A 83 14.38 0.02 -11.08
CA LEU A 83 13.72 -1.20 -10.61
C LEU A 83 12.52 -0.92 -9.70
N MET A 84 12.56 0.17 -8.94
CA MET A 84 11.51 0.58 -8.02
C MET A 84 10.24 0.96 -8.80
N PRO A 85 9.12 0.24 -8.63
CA PRO A 85 7.86 0.59 -9.27
C PRO A 85 7.28 1.90 -8.72
N LEU A 86 6.22 2.39 -9.36
CA LEU A 86 5.47 3.51 -8.82
C LEU A 86 4.72 3.08 -7.55
N ALA A 87 4.49 4.03 -6.64
CA ALA A 87 3.95 3.73 -5.30
C ALA A 87 2.60 2.98 -5.33
N TYR A 88 1.74 3.25 -6.32
CA TYR A 88 0.46 2.55 -6.45
C TYR A 88 0.60 1.11 -6.97
N ASP A 89 1.69 0.80 -7.68
CA ASP A 89 2.04 -0.55 -8.13
C ASP A 89 2.64 -1.34 -6.97
N ILE A 90 3.48 -0.67 -6.15
CA ILE A 90 3.98 -1.21 -4.89
C ILE A 90 2.81 -1.59 -3.97
N ASP A 91 1.86 -0.68 -3.70
CA ASP A 91 0.67 -1.00 -2.90
C ASP A 91 -0.12 -2.17 -3.52
N HIS A 92 -0.31 -2.18 -4.84
CA HIS A 92 -1.04 -3.25 -5.50
C HIS A 92 -0.41 -4.63 -5.29
N ASP A 93 0.87 -4.77 -5.61
CA ASP A 93 1.56 -6.06 -5.59
C ASP A 93 1.89 -6.52 -4.17
N THR A 94 2.18 -5.59 -3.26
CA THR A 94 2.34 -5.91 -1.83
C THR A 94 1.02 -6.42 -1.22
N GLU A 95 -0.13 -5.82 -1.55
CA GLU A 95 -1.44 -6.35 -1.11
C GLU A 95 -1.73 -7.75 -1.67
N LEU A 96 -1.30 -8.07 -2.90
CA LEU A 96 -1.38 -9.43 -3.42
C LEU A 96 -0.55 -10.41 -2.59
N GLY A 97 0.67 -10.00 -2.20
CA GLY A 97 1.54 -10.75 -1.30
C GLY A 97 0.95 -10.98 0.08
N ARG A 98 0.39 -9.93 0.67
CA ARG A 98 -0.29 -10.01 1.98
C ARG A 98 -1.51 -10.91 1.95
N HIS A 99 -2.33 -10.82 0.90
CA HIS A 99 -3.46 -11.71 0.71
C HIS A 99 -3.01 -13.18 0.54
N LEU A 100 -1.92 -13.40 -0.18
CA LEU A 100 -1.33 -14.73 -0.34
C LEU A 100 -0.84 -15.27 1.01
N ALA A 101 -0.12 -14.47 1.79
CA ALA A 101 0.37 -14.83 3.12
C ALA A 101 -0.77 -15.27 4.05
N ARG A 102 -1.84 -14.47 4.17
CA ARG A 102 -3.04 -14.84 4.97
C ARG A 102 -3.68 -16.15 4.51
N GLY A 103 -3.76 -16.37 3.20
CA GLY A 103 -4.33 -17.58 2.62
C GLY A 103 -3.51 -18.84 2.93
N VAL A 104 -2.18 -18.70 2.91
CA VAL A 104 -1.24 -19.80 3.18
C VAL A 104 -1.14 -20.07 4.69
N ALA A 105 -1.09 -19.04 5.52
CA ALA A 105 -1.03 -19.14 6.99
C ALA A 105 -2.14 -20.04 7.55
N LYS A 106 -3.38 -19.91 7.04
CA LYS A 106 -4.53 -20.75 7.43
C LYS A 106 -4.32 -22.26 7.26
N LYS A 107 -3.37 -22.66 6.40
CA LYS A 107 -3.06 -24.06 6.13
C LYS A 107 -1.87 -24.55 6.95
N LEU A 108 -1.03 -23.67 7.46
CA LEU A 108 0.25 -24.01 8.09
C LEU A 108 0.11 -24.16 9.61
N PRO A 109 0.89 -25.05 10.24
CA PRO A 109 0.76 -25.32 11.67
C PRO A 109 1.12 -24.13 12.55
N LYS A 110 2.04 -23.26 12.12
CA LYS A 110 2.40 -22.04 12.87
C LYS A 110 1.91 -20.75 12.22
N GLY A 111 0.92 -20.82 11.33
CA GLY A 111 0.34 -19.60 10.75
C GLY A 111 1.37 -18.75 10.00
N LEU A 112 1.47 -17.47 10.37
CA LEU A 112 2.33 -16.49 9.70
C LEU A 112 3.83 -16.69 9.99
N ASP A 113 4.22 -17.29 11.13
CA ASP A 113 5.63 -17.67 11.39
C ASP A 113 6.17 -18.60 10.29
N ASP A 114 5.38 -19.61 9.90
CA ASP A 114 5.76 -20.53 8.85
C ASP A 114 5.76 -19.84 7.46
N VAL A 115 4.90 -18.84 7.25
CA VAL A 115 4.89 -18.02 6.02
C VAL A 115 6.15 -17.16 5.93
N HIS A 116 6.62 -16.61 7.05
CA HIS A 116 7.84 -15.81 7.11
C HIS A 116 9.05 -16.63 6.61
N GLU A 117 9.17 -17.87 7.10
CA GLU A 117 10.20 -18.82 6.65
C GLU A 117 10.09 -19.17 5.17
N ILE A 118 8.87 -19.37 4.66
CA ILE A 118 8.63 -19.62 3.23
C ILE A 118 9.05 -18.41 2.39
N ALA A 119 8.67 -17.18 2.79
CA ALA A 119 9.02 -15.97 2.06
C ALA A 119 10.54 -15.81 1.95
N ILE A 120 11.28 -15.95 3.06
CA ILE A 120 12.75 -15.93 3.06
C ILE A 120 13.31 -17.02 2.13
N ALA A 121 12.77 -18.24 2.20
CA ALA A 121 13.23 -19.36 1.36
C ALA A 121 13.03 -19.10 -0.15
N LEU A 122 11.95 -18.40 -0.52
CA LEU A 122 11.69 -18.00 -1.90
C LEU A 122 12.66 -16.91 -2.36
N ILE A 123 12.89 -15.89 -1.52
CA ILE A 123 13.83 -14.79 -1.79
C ILE A 123 15.24 -15.34 -2.04
N ILE A 124 15.78 -16.16 -1.14
CA ILE A 124 17.14 -16.70 -1.25
C ILE A 124 17.31 -17.68 -2.43
N LYS A 125 16.20 -18.24 -2.93
CA LYS A 125 16.20 -19.11 -4.11
C LYS A 125 16.24 -18.29 -5.40
N ASP A 126 15.43 -17.24 -5.49
CA ASP A 126 15.19 -16.55 -6.77
C ASP A 126 16.20 -15.43 -7.05
N PHE A 127 16.72 -14.76 -6.02
CA PHE A 127 17.70 -13.69 -6.17
C PHE A 127 18.99 -14.12 -6.91
N PRO A 128 19.62 -15.27 -6.60
CA PRO A 128 20.76 -15.77 -7.37
C PRO A 128 20.44 -16.04 -8.84
N VAL A 129 19.20 -16.47 -9.14
CA VAL A 129 18.76 -16.72 -10.52
C VAL A 129 18.65 -15.40 -11.30
N TRP A 130 18.21 -14.32 -10.66
CA TRP A 130 18.12 -13.00 -11.28
C TRP A 130 19.50 -12.34 -11.44
N GLU A 131 20.45 -12.65 -10.55
CA GLU A 131 21.86 -12.25 -10.70
C GLU A 131 22.48 -12.81 -11.98
N GLU A 132 22.22 -14.08 -12.31
CA GLU A 132 22.63 -14.70 -13.58
C GLU A 132 21.98 -14.01 -14.80
N GLN A 133 20.86 -13.33 -14.61
CA GLN A 133 20.13 -12.58 -15.64
C GLN A 133 20.53 -11.09 -15.68
N GLY A 134 21.51 -10.68 -14.87
CA GLY A 134 22.09 -9.35 -14.87
C GLY A 134 21.52 -8.38 -13.82
N TYR A 135 20.68 -8.83 -12.89
CA TYR A 135 20.12 -8.02 -11.80
C TYR A 135 20.79 -8.37 -10.47
N GLY A 136 21.56 -7.43 -9.91
CA GLY A 136 22.39 -7.71 -8.74
C GLY A 136 21.58 -8.13 -7.52
N ARG A 137 22.15 -9.01 -6.67
CA ARG A 137 21.54 -9.38 -5.38
C ARG A 137 21.42 -8.19 -4.44
N ASP A 138 22.38 -7.28 -4.50
CA ASP A 138 22.40 -6.00 -3.79
C ASP A 138 21.25 -5.07 -4.23
N GLU A 139 21.03 -4.94 -5.54
CA GLU A 139 19.95 -4.13 -6.13
C GLU A 139 18.57 -4.70 -5.78
N THR A 140 18.39 -6.03 -5.92
CA THR A 140 17.13 -6.70 -5.59
C THR A 140 16.85 -6.75 -4.09
N LEU A 141 17.90 -6.83 -3.25
CA LEU A 141 17.77 -6.74 -1.79
C LEU A 141 17.36 -5.34 -1.34
N ARG A 142 17.96 -4.31 -1.92
CA ARG A 142 17.52 -2.94 -1.71
C ARG A 142 16.05 -2.77 -2.08
N LEU A 143 15.65 -3.24 -3.27
CA LEU A 143 14.25 -3.17 -3.71
C LEU A 143 13.31 -3.84 -2.70
N LEU A 144 13.65 -5.04 -2.21
CA LEU A 144 12.87 -5.74 -1.20
C LEU A 144 12.72 -4.91 0.07
N ILE A 145 13.83 -4.40 0.61
CA ILE A 145 13.86 -3.62 1.86
C ILE A 145 13.01 -2.36 1.73
N GLU A 146 13.26 -1.56 0.70
CA GLU A 146 12.53 -0.30 0.48
C GLU A 146 11.03 -0.56 0.25
N THR A 147 10.68 -1.67 -0.42
CA THR A 147 9.28 -2.04 -0.65
C THR A 147 8.58 -2.48 0.63
N VAL A 148 9.24 -3.27 1.49
CA VAL A 148 8.67 -3.68 2.79
C VAL A 148 8.46 -2.47 3.69
N ILE A 149 9.45 -1.57 3.77
CA ILE A 149 9.34 -0.31 4.53
C ILE A 149 8.15 0.50 4.02
N MET A 150 8.06 0.72 2.71
CA MET A 150 6.98 1.51 2.12
C MET A 150 5.60 0.88 2.36
N ALA A 151 5.48 -0.44 2.26
CA ALA A 151 4.23 -1.15 2.54
C ALA A 151 3.80 -1.03 4.01
N LEU A 152 4.74 -1.11 4.95
CA LEU A 152 4.47 -0.86 6.37
C LEU A 152 4.05 0.59 6.61
N THR A 153 4.78 1.54 6.02
CA THR A 153 4.45 2.97 6.11
C THR A 153 3.03 3.24 5.60
N PHE A 154 2.61 2.62 4.48
CA PHE A 154 1.25 2.77 3.99
C PHE A 154 0.21 2.25 4.97
N GLU A 155 0.43 1.12 5.64
CA GLU A 155 -0.52 0.58 6.61
C GLU A 155 -0.62 1.42 7.89
N MET A 156 0.53 1.86 8.42
CA MET A 156 0.56 2.75 9.59
C MET A 156 -0.12 4.07 9.30
N ALA A 157 0.26 4.74 8.21
CA ALA A 157 -0.34 5.99 7.77
C ALA A 157 -1.86 5.87 7.56
N THR A 158 -2.31 4.75 6.98
CA THR A 158 -3.75 4.51 6.76
C THR A 158 -4.50 4.49 8.08
N GLN A 159 -3.95 3.86 9.12
CA GLN A 159 -4.58 3.81 10.44
C GLN A 159 -4.56 5.19 11.09
N ASP A 160 -3.40 5.84 11.18
CA ASP A 160 -3.25 7.12 11.85
C ASP A 160 -4.10 8.22 11.20
N PHE A 161 -4.24 8.21 9.87
CA PHE A 161 -5.10 9.18 9.17
C PHE A 161 -6.60 8.89 9.35
N CYS A 162 -6.99 7.63 9.52
CA CYS A 162 -8.36 7.29 9.89
C CYS A 162 -8.68 7.79 11.30
N ASP A 163 -7.78 7.55 12.25
CA ASP A 163 -7.92 7.97 13.64
C ASP A 163 -7.95 9.50 13.74
N LEU A 164 -7.02 10.20 13.08
CA LEU A 164 -7.04 11.66 12.93
C LEU A 164 -8.40 12.18 12.44
N LEU A 165 -8.96 11.55 11.40
CA LEU A 165 -10.22 12.00 10.83
C LEU A 165 -11.40 11.78 11.79
N ILE A 166 -11.39 10.67 12.54
CA ILE A 166 -12.46 10.34 13.49
C ILE A 166 -12.36 11.22 14.74
N GLU A 167 -11.17 11.31 15.34
CA GLU A 167 -10.94 11.93 16.63
C GLU A 167 -10.82 13.44 16.57
N GLU A 168 -10.39 14.00 15.45
CA GLU A 168 -10.16 15.44 15.34
C GLU A 168 -11.11 16.11 14.36
N PHE A 169 -11.39 15.50 13.20
CA PHE A 169 -12.25 16.16 12.21
C PHE A 169 -13.74 15.92 12.49
N ILE A 170 -14.15 14.67 12.66
CA ILE A 170 -15.56 14.31 12.89
C ILE A 170 -15.98 14.69 14.31
N ALA A 171 -15.12 14.49 15.30
CA ALA A 171 -15.41 14.88 16.69
C ALA A 171 -15.61 16.40 16.87
N ASP A 172 -14.95 17.23 16.04
CA ASP A 172 -15.12 18.68 15.99
C ASP A 172 -16.44 19.14 15.36
N GLY A 173 -17.31 18.21 14.99
CA GLY A 173 -18.68 18.47 14.54
C GLY A 173 -18.90 18.38 13.03
N HIS A 174 -17.87 18.00 12.26
CA HIS A 174 -18.06 17.65 10.86
C HIS A 174 -18.76 16.31 10.71
N SER A 175 -19.59 16.20 9.67
CA SER A 175 -20.25 14.95 9.35
C SER A 175 -19.25 13.93 8.78
N PRO A 176 -19.54 12.62 8.90
CA PRO A 176 -18.77 11.56 8.25
C PRO A 176 -18.66 11.73 6.73
N ALA A 177 -19.70 12.31 6.11
CA ALA A 177 -19.71 12.61 4.68
C ALA A 177 -18.61 13.64 4.32
N GLU A 178 -18.52 14.71 5.12
CA GLU A 178 -17.47 15.71 4.99
C GLU A 178 -16.10 15.12 5.29
N GLY A 179 -16.00 14.20 6.27
CA GLY A 179 -14.76 13.47 6.54
C GLY A 179 -14.22 12.74 5.31
N ILE A 180 -15.07 11.98 4.61
CA ILE A 180 -14.69 11.27 3.36
C ILE A 180 -14.20 12.27 2.30
N VAL A 181 -14.93 13.37 2.12
CA VAL A 181 -14.56 14.41 1.14
C VAL A 181 -13.22 15.06 1.51
N ALA A 182 -13.00 15.34 2.79
CA ALA A 182 -11.82 16.02 3.31
C ALA A 182 -10.55 15.17 3.12
N ILE A 183 -10.56 13.91 3.55
CA ILE A 183 -9.40 13.02 3.37
C ILE A 183 -9.16 12.68 1.89
N ALA A 184 -10.23 12.58 1.09
CA ALA A 184 -10.07 12.39 -0.35
C ALA A 184 -9.52 13.62 -1.06
N ALA A 185 -9.87 14.83 -0.61
CA ALA A 185 -9.27 16.06 -1.09
C ALA A 185 -7.77 16.11 -0.79
N ALA A 186 -7.33 15.64 0.38
CA ALA A 186 -5.91 15.51 0.67
C ALA A 186 -5.21 14.53 -0.30
N ALA A 187 -5.83 13.39 -0.63
CA ALA A 187 -5.29 12.47 -1.64
C ALA A 187 -5.14 13.15 -3.01
N GLY A 188 -6.15 13.90 -3.46
CA GLY A 188 -6.10 14.68 -4.69
C GLY A 188 -4.99 15.75 -4.68
N TYR A 189 -4.83 16.46 -3.56
CA TYR A 189 -3.77 17.45 -3.37
C TYR A 189 -2.37 16.82 -3.52
N TYR A 190 -2.10 15.70 -2.84
CA TYR A 190 -0.80 15.01 -2.94
C TYR A 190 -0.58 14.37 -4.32
N MET A 191 -1.64 13.91 -4.98
CA MET A 191 -1.54 13.40 -6.34
C MET A 191 -1.10 14.49 -7.32
N THR A 192 -1.73 15.68 -7.28
CA THR A 192 -1.28 16.84 -8.05
C THR A 192 0.13 17.27 -7.65
N ALA A 193 0.51 17.07 -6.38
CA ALA A 193 1.88 17.29 -5.94
C ALA A 193 2.90 16.35 -6.57
N ALA A 194 2.52 15.09 -6.78
CA ALA A 194 3.32 14.13 -7.51
C ALA A 194 3.43 14.51 -8.99
N ASP A 195 2.31 14.81 -9.67
CA ASP A 195 2.29 15.12 -11.10
C ASP A 195 3.20 16.31 -11.49
N MET A 196 3.36 17.28 -10.59
CA MET A 196 4.28 18.41 -10.82
C MET A 196 5.76 18.08 -10.57
N LYS A 197 6.06 17.07 -9.74
CA LYS A 197 7.44 16.71 -9.34
C LYS A 197 8.00 15.52 -10.11
N MET A 198 7.14 14.70 -10.71
CA MET A 198 7.53 13.49 -11.44
C MET A 198 6.66 13.29 -12.68
N ALA A 199 7.24 12.66 -13.71
CA ALA A 199 6.50 12.26 -14.89
C ALA A 199 5.61 11.06 -14.56
N LEU A 200 4.31 11.30 -14.42
CA LEU A 200 3.32 10.26 -14.15
C LEU A 200 2.71 9.71 -15.45
N PRO A 201 2.34 8.42 -15.48
CA PRO A 201 1.51 7.87 -16.54
C PRO A 201 0.13 8.55 -16.63
N GLU A 202 -0.47 8.59 -17.82
CA GLU A 202 -1.79 9.20 -18.06
C GLU A 202 -2.90 8.59 -17.20
N ASP A 203 -2.74 7.34 -16.74
CA ASP A 203 -3.71 6.63 -15.91
C ASP A 203 -3.43 6.73 -14.40
N ALA A 204 -2.49 7.56 -13.95
CA ALA A 204 -2.14 7.68 -12.52
C ALA A 204 -3.35 8.02 -11.63
N GLU A 205 -4.28 8.87 -12.09
CA GLU A 205 -5.53 9.17 -11.36
C GLU A 205 -6.37 7.92 -11.11
N LEU A 206 -6.46 7.08 -12.14
CA LEU A 206 -7.18 5.82 -12.07
C LEU A 206 -6.49 4.86 -11.11
N GLN A 207 -5.15 4.84 -11.09
CA GLN A 207 -4.40 3.97 -10.17
C GLN A 207 -4.54 4.40 -8.72
N ILE A 208 -4.53 5.71 -8.42
CA ILE A 208 -4.82 6.24 -7.09
C ILE A 208 -6.26 5.91 -6.68
N THR A 209 -7.23 6.04 -7.59
CA THR A 209 -8.61 5.60 -7.34
C THR A 209 -8.66 4.10 -7.05
N ASN A 210 -7.87 3.28 -7.76
CA ASN A 210 -7.82 1.84 -7.54
C ASN A 210 -7.24 1.48 -6.15
N VAL A 211 -6.35 2.29 -5.57
CA VAL A 211 -5.90 2.14 -4.18
C VAL A 211 -7.11 2.25 -3.24
N MET A 212 -7.91 3.33 -3.37
CA MET A 212 -9.13 3.52 -2.56
C MET A 212 -10.11 2.35 -2.71
N VAL A 213 -10.31 1.89 -3.95
CA VAL A 213 -11.18 0.76 -4.27
C VAL A 213 -10.70 -0.50 -3.58
N ARG A 214 -9.41 -0.85 -3.73
CA ARG A 214 -8.84 -2.08 -3.15
C ARG A 214 -8.98 -2.07 -1.64
N GLU A 215 -8.63 -0.96 -0.99
CA GLU A 215 -8.73 -0.84 0.46
C GLU A 215 -10.18 -0.94 0.95
N SER A 216 -11.13 -0.26 0.30
CA SER A 216 -12.56 -0.37 0.68
C SER A 216 -13.11 -1.80 0.52
N LEU A 217 -12.70 -2.52 -0.54
CA LEU A 217 -13.12 -3.89 -0.80
C LEU A 217 -12.47 -4.89 0.16
N ARG A 218 -11.27 -4.58 0.67
CA ARG A 218 -10.58 -5.38 1.68
C ARG A 218 -11.40 -5.48 2.98
N HIS A 219 -12.16 -4.43 3.27
CA HIS A 219 -13.09 -4.33 4.40
C HIS A 219 -14.55 -4.59 3.98
N GLU A 220 -14.74 -5.38 2.92
CA GLU A 220 -16.04 -5.92 2.48
C GLU A 220 -17.10 -4.88 2.09
N THR A 221 -16.69 -3.64 1.73
CA THR A 221 -17.63 -2.59 1.30
C THR A 221 -18.44 -3.03 0.08
N PRO A 222 -19.79 -3.12 0.17
CA PRO A 222 -20.61 -3.61 -0.93
C PRO A 222 -20.76 -2.60 -2.07
N GLY A 223 -21.23 -3.07 -3.24
CA GLY A 223 -21.58 -2.22 -4.39
C GLY A 223 -20.53 -2.20 -5.52
N ILE A 224 -20.56 -1.13 -6.32
CA ILE A 224 -19.77 -1.01 -7.55
C ILE A 224 -18.26 -1.03 -7.23
N LYS A 225 -17.52 -1.87 -7.97
CA LYS A 225 -16.06 -1.99 -7.90
C LYS A 225 -15.33 -1.01 -8.83
N ASN A 226 -15.98 -0.62 -9.93
CA ASN A 226 -15.41 0.33 -10.88
C ASN A 226 -15.79 1.77 -10.52
N TRP A 227 -14.95 2.45 -9.74
CA TRP A 227 -15.22 3.84 -9.33
C TRP A 227 -14.97 4.84 -10.46
N LYS A 228 -14.29 4.44 -11.54
CA LYS A 228 -14.09 5.27 -12.75
C LYS A 228 -15.42 5.74 -13.33
N THR A 229 -16.45 4.90 -13.28
CA THR A 229 -17.78 5.20 -13.85
C THR A 229 -18.69 6.00 -12.90
N LEU A 230 -18.26 6.24 -11.66
CA LEU A 230 -19.06 7.02 -10.73
C LEU A 230 -19.07 8.50 -11.15
N ALA A 231 -20.25 9.11 -11.15
CA ALA A 231 -20.34 10.56 -11.22
C ALA A 231 -19.87 11.15 -9.88
N ALA A 232 -19.27 12.33 -9.94
CA ALA A 232 -19.11 13.15 -8.75
C ALA A 232 -20.48 13.43 -8.13
N ALA A 233 -20.54 13.53 -6.80
CA ALA A 233 -21.74 13.90 -6.09
C ALA A 233 -22.27 15.27 -6.59
N ASN A 234 -23.59 15.38 -6.77
CA ASN A 234 -24.24 16.54 -7.39
C ASN A 234 -24.12 17.83 -6.55
N ASP A 235 -23.72 17.71 -5.29
CA ASP A 235 -23.56 18.76 -4.29
C ASP A 235 -22.09 19.19 -4.10
N ALA A 236 -21.23 18.90 -5.07
CA ALA A 236 -19.80 19.23 -5.03
C ALA A 236 -19.48 20.70 -4.70
N GLU A 237 -20.38 21.64 -4.99
CA GLU A 237 -20.24 23.08 -4.69
C GLU A 237 -20.46 23.42 -3.20
N ASN A 238 -21.00 22.50 -2.40
CA ASN A 238 -21.30 22.73 -0.98
C ASN A 238 -20.14 22.37 -0.03
N HIS A 239 -19.01 21.88 -0.56
CA HIS A 239 -17.86 21.45 0.24
C HIS A 239 -16.81 22.55 0.37
N ASP A 240 -16.43 22.91 1.60
CA ASP A 240 -15.37 23.88 1.88
C ASP A 240 -13.99 23.19 1.88
N ILE A 241 -13.52 22.85 0.68
CA ILE A 241 -12.24 22.14 0.53
C ILE A 241 -11.04 22.93 1.07
N PRO A 242 -10.93 24.26 0.90
CA PRO A 242 -9.89 25.04 1.54
C PRO A 242 -9.90 24.90 3.08
N GLU A 243 -11.07 24.96 3.72
CA GLU A 243 -11.17 24.73 5.17
C GLU A 243 -10.72 23.30 5.55
N TYR A 244 -11.21 22.29 4.84
CA TYR A 244 -10.92 20.89 5.12
C TYR A 244 -9.42 20.58 4.99
N LEU A 245 -8.80 21.03 3.91
CA LEU A 245 -7.35 20.92 3.70
C LEU A 245 -6.58 21.73 4.74
N GLY A 246 -7.07 22.91 5.13
CA GLY A 246 -6.46 23.74 6.17
C GLY A 246 -6.39 23.05 7.52
N LYS A 247 -7.39 22.20 7.86
CA LYS A 247 -7.44 21.41 9.09
C LYS A 247 -6.61 20.13 9.03
N LEU A 248 -6.76 19.34 7.96
CA LEU A 248 -6.13 18.01 7.88
C LEU A 248 -4.67 18.03 7.42
N ARG A 249 -4.34 18.86 6.43
CA ARG A 249 -3.02 18.82 5.77
C ARG A 249 -1.86 19.04 6.73
N PRO A 250 -1.88 20.00 7.68
CA PRO A 250 -0.75 20.23 8.57
C PRO A 250 -0.35 18.97 9.35
N GLN A 251 -1.34 18.21 9.83
CA GLN A 251 -1.10 17.01 10.63
C GLN A 251 -0.65 15.82 9.79
N VAL A 252 -1.27 15.66 8.61
CA VAL A 252 -0.83 14.66 7.63
C VAL A 252 0.61 14.93 7.16
N GLU A 253 0.97 16.20 6.97
CA GLU A 253 2.33 16.60 6.60
C GLU A 253 3.32 16.35 7.74
N GLU A 254 2.99 16.72 8.98
CA GLU A 254 3.80 16.43 10.18
C GLU A 254 4.08 14.93 10.33
N PHE A 255 3.06 14.10 10.10
CA PHE A 255 3.23 12.64 10.09
C PHE A 255 4.20 12.19 8.99
N PHE A 256 4.06 12.69 7.77
CA PHE A 256 4.96 12.33 6.67
C PHE A 256 6.40 12.78 6.89
N GLU A 257 6.60 13.95 7.51
CA GLU A 257 7.93 14.42 7.91
C GLU A 257 8.54 13.51 8.98
N LEU A 258 7.75 13.10 9.99
CA LEU A 258 8.21 12.24 11.07
C LEU A 258 8.68 10.87 10.58
N ILE A 259 7.94 10.26 9.65
CA ILE A 259 8.27 8.93 9.12
C ILE A 259 9.24 8.99 7.92
N GLY A 260 9.62 10.19 7.46
CA GLY A 260 10.52 10.38 6.33
C GLY A 260 9.94 9.96 4.97
N LEU A 261 8.62 9.95 4.80
CA LEU A 261 8.00 9.62 3.50
C LEU A 261 8.03 10.85 2.59
N GLU A 262 9.13 11.04 1.85
CA GLU A 262 9.32 12.21 0.97
C GLU A 262 8.67 12.06 -0.41
N ASN A 263 8.45 10.82 -0.87
CA ASN A 263 7.92 10.57 -2.20
C ASN A 263 6.47 11.08 -2.31
N PRO A 264 6.17 12.08 -3.17
CA PRO A 264 4.84 12.70 -3.23
C PRO A 264 3.76 11.72 -3.72
N LEU A 265 4.11 10.77 -4.59
CA LEU A 265 3.17 9.73 -5.02
C LEU A 265 2.92 8.72 -3.89
N GLY A 266 3.95 8.39 -3.11
CA GLY A 266 3.82 7.59 -1.90
C GLY A 266 2.86 8.23 -0.89
N ARG A 267 2.98 9.54 -0.66
CA ARG A 267 2.03 10.31 0.17
C ARG A 267 0.61 10.23 -0.37
N ALA A 268 0.42 10.41 -1.68
CA ALA A 268 -0.89 10.30 -2.32
C ALA A 268 -1.51 8.90 -2.12
N VAL A 269 -0.70 7.84 -2.26
CA VAL A 269 -1.13 6.45 -2.04
C VAL A 269 -1.52 6.20 -0.59
N ALA A 270 -0.72 6.65 0.37
CA ALA A 270 -1.03 6.53 1.80
C ALA A 270 -2.38 7.18 2.17
N VAL A 271 -2.61 8.41 1.71
CA VAL A 271 -3.89 9.10 1.96
C VAL A 271 -5.04 8.44 1.19
N ALA A 272 -4.84 8.01 -0.06
CA ALA A 272 -5.88 7.31 -0.82
C ALA A 272 -6.29 5.98 -0.17
N LYS A 273 -5.34 5.30 0.47
CA LYS A 273 -5.62 4.09 1.25
C LYS A 273 -6.48 4.46 2.48
N ALA A 274 -6.14 5.52 3.22
CA ALA A 274 -7.00 6.05 4.30
C ALA A 274 -8.43 6.38 3.82
N VAL A 275 -8.58 6.98 2.63
CA VAL A 275 -9.91 7.22 2.01
C VAL A 275 -10.69 5.93 1.85
N GLY A 276 -10.07 4.89 1.27
CA GLY A 276 -10.71 3.59 1.07
C GLY A 276 -11.15 2.94 2.37
N ARG A 277 -10.32 3.04 3.43
CA ARG A 277 -10.65 2.55 4.77
C ARG A 277 -11.79 3.35 5.40
N MET A 278 -11.77 4.68 5.32
CA MET A 278 -12.86 5.52 5.83
C MET A 278 -14.19 5.26 5.14
N VAL A 279 -14.20 5.01 3.83
CA VAL A 279 -15.39 4.57 3.11
C VAL A 279 -15.94 3.28 3.70
N ALA A 280 -15.10 2.32 4.08
CA ALA A 280 -15.55 1.09 4.71
C ALA A 280 -16.08 1.33 6.13
N VAL A 281 -15.32 2.01 6.98
CA VAL A 281 -15.68 2.36 8.36
C VAL A 281 -17.06 3.01 8.42
N ILE A 282 -17.30 4.03 7.58
CA ILE A 282 -18.54 4.81 7.62
C ILE A 282 -19.75 4.04 7.05
N THR A 283 -19.53 3.08 6.14
CA THR A 283 -20.62 2.44 5.38
C THR A 283 -20.94 1.01 5.80
N VAL A 284 -20.00 0.31 6.43
CA VAL A 284 -20.11 -1.12 6.78
C VAL A 284 -20.26 -1.34 8.29
N GLU A 285 -19.60 -0.54 9.14
CA GLU A 285 -19.66 -0.74 10.59
C GLU A 285 -21.09 -0.55 11.14
N ASP A 286 -21.37 -1.11 12.31
CA ASP A 286 -22.68 -1.51 12.91
C ASP A 286 -23.89 -0.55 12.77
N VAL A 287 -23.70 0.70 12.32
CA VAL A 287 -24.76 1.70 12.09
C VAL A 287 -24.63 2.43 10.74
N GLY A 288 -23.94 1.85 9.74
CA GLY A 288 -23.65 2.37 8.39
C GLY A 288 -24.32 3.72 8.09
N GLN A 289 -23.59 4.81 8.34
CA GLN A 289 -24.16 6.16 8.44
C GLN A 289 -24.48 6.74 7.06
N ILE A 290 -23.82 6.21 6.01
CA ILE A 290 -23.97 6.63 4.63
C ILE A 290 -24.10 5.40 3.75
N HIS A 291 -24.97 5.46 2.73
CA HIS A 291 -25.06 4.38 1.76
C HIS A 291 -23.74 4.24 0.97
N PRO A 292 -23.20 3.02 0.77
CA PRO A 292 -21.91 2.79 0.11
C PRO A 292 -21.73 3.51 -1.22
N SER A 293 -22.74 3.52 -2.09
CA SER A 293 -22.66 4.23 -3.38
C SER A 293 -22.45 5.75 -3.23
N ILE A 294 -23.01 6.36 -2.17
CA ILE A 294 -22.86 7.79 -1.90
C ILE A 294 -21.45 8.07 -1.39
N ALA A 295 -20.97 7.29 -0.40
CA ALA A 295 -19.61 7.41 0.12
C ALA A 295 -18.55 7.30 -0.98
N LYS A 296 -18.72 6.37 -1.93
CA LYS A 296 -17.84 6.20 -3.08
C LYS A 296 -17.84 7.43 -4.01
N SER A 297 -19.01 8.00 -4.27
CA SER A 297 -19.12 9.25 -5.04
C SER A 297 -18.51 10.44 -4.30
N LEU A 298 -18.67 10.54 -2.98
CA LEU A 298 -18.06 11.59 -2.15
C LEU A 298 -16.53 11.51 -2.16
N ALA A 299 -15.96 10.31 -2.03
CA ALA A 299 -14.52 10.09 -2.14
C ALA A 299 -13.99 10.59 -3.50
N LYS A 300 -14.69 10.24 -4.60
CA LYS A 300 -14.32 10.73 -5.92
C LYS A 300 -14.45 12.26 -6.04
N THR A 301 -15.52 12.84 -5.50
CA THR A 301 -15.71 14.30 -5.47
C THR A 301 -14.55 14.98 -4.74
N GLY A 302 -14.23 14.53 -3.52
CA GLY A 302 -13.14 15.09 -2.72
C GLY A 302 -11.82 15.06 -3.47
N MET A 303 -11.44 13.92 -4.05
CA MET A 303 -10.21 13.80 -4.84
C MET A 303 -10.14 14.79 -6.01
N ILE A 304 -11.23 14.92 -6.79
CA ILE A 304 -11.30 15.85 -7.92
C ILE A 304 -11.18 17.31 -7.46
N LEU A 305 -11.85 17.67 -6.36
CA LEU A 305 -11.83 19.05 -5.86
C LEU A 305 -10.49 19.40 -5.21
N GLY A 306 -9.92 18.48 -4.41
CA GLY A 306 -8.62 18.67 -3.77
C GLY A 306 -7.48 18.86 -4.78
N ALA A 307 -7.53 18.14 -5.91
CA ALA A 307 -6.58 18.32 -7.01
C ALA A 307 -6.58 19.74 -7.62
N ARG A 308 -7.69 20.50 -7.47
CA ARG A 308 -7.82 21.88 -7.98
C ARG A 308 -7.28 22.94 -7.01
N HIS A 309 -7.12 22.62 -5.73
CA HIS A 309 -6.80 23.62 -4.69
C HIS A 309 -5.30 23.77 -4.40
N ARG A 310 -4.42 23.25 -5.26
CA ARG A 310 -2.97 23.46 -5.12
C ARG A 310 -2.48 24.81 -5.69
N ASP A 311 -3.31 25.50 -6.47
CA ASP A 311 -2.97 26.81 -7.06
C ASP A 311 -2.83 27.95 -6.04
N GLU A 312 -3.13 27.71 -4.75
CA GLU A 312 -3.16 28.75 -3.70
C GLU A 312 -2.11 28.57 -2.58
N ALA A 313 -1.30 27.50 -2.60
CA ALA A 313 -0.28 27.27 -1.57
C ALA A 313 1.11 27.79 -2.04
N PRO A 314 1.80 28.66 -1.27
CA PRO A 314 3.14 29.13 -1.64
C PRO A 314 4.16 27.97 -1.60
N ALA A 315 5.09 28.03 -2.55
CA ALA A 315 6.20 27.10 -2.74
C ALA A 315 7.18 27.05 -1.55
#